data_AF-A0A1E4PX36-F1
#
_entry.id   AF-A0A1E4PX36-F1
#
_cell.length_a   1.000
_cell.length_b   1.000
_cell.length_c   1.000
_cell.angle_alpha   90.00
_cell.angle_beta   90.00
_cell.angle_gamma   90.00
#
_symmetry.space_group_name_H-M   'P 1'
#
loop_
_entity.id
_entity.type
_entity.pdbx_description
1 polymer ?
#
loop_
_entity_poly.entity_id
_entity_poly.type
_entity_poly.pdbx_seq_one_letter_code
_entity_poly.pdbx_strand_id
1 'polypeptide(L)'
;MNDGSACRAEGGAAATPQTAGASARERILVWDLPVRVFHWAMVLCFAGAYLSAESERWRLLHVTLGYTMAGLVVFRLLWGLIGTRHARFADFVRGPRAVARYVGAMLRGEPETTVGHNPVGALAIVALLGLTAIVAISGWANYSDVGGHWTEDWHEGAANAMLAVVGVHVAGVLLASLRQRENLVAAMVTGRKRGPAGQAITRRWRSVALLMIVAMLGFGWLQWRSAPASGGFAPAASGAERQGGHDGDDD
;
A
#
# COMPACT_ATOMS: atom_id res chain seq x y z
N MET A 1 -74.26 52.22 15.31
CA MET A 1 -73.44 51.05 14.92
C MET A 1 -72.03 51.58 14.66
N ASN A 2 -71.34 51.99 15.73
CA ASN A 2 -70.36 51.24 16.54
C ASN A 2 -69.08 50.84 15.78
N ASP A 3 -68.01 51.49 16.23
CA ASP A 3 -66.71 50.95 16.67
C ASP A 3 -65.71 50.38 15.64
N GLY A 4 -64.54 51.03 15.59
CA GLY A 4 -63.41 50.46 16.33
C GLY A 4 -62.24 49.87 15.54
N SER A 5 -61.06 50.40 15.88
CA SER A 5 -59.80 49.67 16.08
C SER A 5 -58.87 49.35 14.91
N ALA A 6 -57.66 49.89 15.04
CA ALA A 6 -56.44 49.53 14.34
C ALA A 6 -55.88 48.16 14.78
N CYS A 7 -55.19 47.46 13.86
CA CYS A 7 -54.12 46.47 14.16
C CYS A 7 -53.40 46.17 12.82
N ARG A 8 -52.20 46.68 12.57
CA ARG A 8 -50.86 46.18 12.98
C ARG A 8 -50.16 45.56 11.76
N ALA A 9 -48.99 46.11 11.48
CA ALA A 9 -48.02 45.56 10.54
C ALA A 9 -47.53 44.20 11.02
N GLU A 10 -47.54 43.20 10.15
CA GLU A 10 -46.74 41.98 10.29
C GLU A 10 -46.09 41.72 8.93
N GLY A 11 -44.76 41.89 8.90
CA GLY A 11 -43.94 41.63 7.74
C GLY A 11 -44.03 40.17 7.34
N GLY A 12 -44.51 39.93 6.12
CA GLY A 12 -44.30 38.68 5.41
C GLY A 12 -42.84 38.57 5.00
N ALA A 13 -41.98 38.24 5.97
CA ALA A 13 -40.68 37.66 5.67
C ALA A 13 -40.95 36.42 4.81
N ALA A 14 -40.61 36.52 3.52
CA ALA A 14 -40.56 35.37 2.64
C ALA A 14 -39.68 34.34 3.33
N ALA A 15 -40.31 33.27 3.81
CA ALA A 15 -39.62 32.09 4.30
C ALA A 15 -38.88 31.50 3.09
N THR A 16 -37.67 31.99 2.88
CA THR A 16 -36.66 31.30 2.08
C THR A 16 -36.66 29.86 2.58
N PRO A 17 -36.88 28.84 1.74
CA PRO A 17 -36.57 27.50 2.15
C PRO A 17 -35.06 27.47 2.33
N GLN A 18 -34.60 27.67 3.56
CA GLN A 18 -33.27 27.26 3.96
C GLN A 18 -33.27 25.76 3.74
N THR A 19 -32.78 25.34 2.58
CA THR A 19 -32.27 23.99 2.35
C THR A 19 -31.14 23.81 3.35
N ALA A 20 -31.51 23.46 4.59
CA ALA A 20 -30.66 22.86 5.59
C ALA A 20 -30.30 21.47 5.07
N GLY A 21 -29.48 21.43 4.02
CA GLY A 21 -28.67 20.28 3.65
C GLY A 21 -27.59 20.12 4.71
N ALA A 22 -27.99 19.79 5.94
CA ALA A 22 -27.10 19.13 6.88
C ALA A 22 -26.65 17.86 6.15
N SER A 23 -25.44 17.90 5.58
CA SER A 23 -24.90 16.84 4.74
C SER A 23 -24.91 15.54 5.52
N ALA A 24 -25.92 14.69 5.28
CA ALA A 24 -26.00 13.39 5.91
C ALA A 24 -24.70 12.62 5.56
N ARG A 25 -23.90 12.28 6.57
CA ARG A 25 -22.68 11.47 6.38
C ARG A 25 -23.11 10.03 6.10
N GLU A 26 -23.12 9.66 4.83
CA GLU A 26 -23.44 8.32 4.37
C GLU A 26 -22.18 7.49 4.10
N ARG A 27 -22.32 6.17 3.98
CA ARG A 27 -21.21 5.28 3.59
C ARG A 27 -20.97 5.39 2.08
N ILE A 28 -20.02 6.22 1.70
CA ILE A 28 -19.61 6.44 0.31
C ILE A 28 -18.43 5.55 -0.08
N LEU A 29 -18.32 5.18 -1.36
CA LEU A 29 -17.15 4.48 -1.90
C LEU A 29 -16.03 5.49 -2.15
N VAL A 30 -14.92 5.35 -1.40
CA VAL A 30 -13.76 6.24 -1.47
C VAL A 30 -12.58 5.59 -2.17
N TRP A 31 -12.36 4.29 -1.94
CA TRP A 31 -11.27 3.55 -2.59
C TRP A 31 -11.81 2.62 -3.66
N ASP A 32 -11.29 2.76 -4.88
CA ASP A 32 -11.59 1.88 -5.99
C ASP A 32 -11.00 0.47 -5.76
N LEU A 33 -11.46 -0.51 -6.54
CA LEU A 33 -11.02 -1.89 -6.39
C LEU A 33 -9.53 -2.08 -6.72
N PRO A 34 -8.96 -1.47 -7.78
CA PRO A 34 -7.53 -1.60 -8.08
C PRO A 34 -6.61 -1.12 -6.97
N VAL A 35 -6.90 0.02 -6.33
CA VAL A 35 -6.10 0.52 -5.19
C VAL A 35 -6.13 -0.44 -4.01
N ARG A 36 -7.28 -1.07 -3.76
CA ARG A 36 -7.43 -2.05 -2.68
C ARG A 36 -6.67 -3.35 -2.96
N VAL A 37 -6.78 -3.87 -4.19
CA VAL A 37 -6.02 -5.05 -4.62
C VAL A 37 -4.52 -4.77 -4.54
N PHE A 38 -4.07 -3.62 -5.05
CA PHE A 38 -2.68 -3.17 -4.92
C PHE A 38 -2.23 -3.18 -3.47
N HIS A 39 -2.97 -2.57 -2.55
CA HIS A 39 -2.55 -2.46 -1.17
C HIS A 39 -2.40 -3.82 -0.49
N TRP A 40 -3.40 -4.68 -0.59
CA TRP A 40 -3.34 -6.01 0.04
C TRP A 40 -2.29 -6.91 -0.62
N ALA A 41 -2.14 -6.82 -1.94
CA ALA A 41 -1.05 -7.47 -2.65
C ALA A 41 0.32 -7.01 -2.13
N MET A 42 0.51 -5.70 -1.97
CA MET A 42 1.72 -5.09 -1.47
C MET A 42 2.05 -5.56 -0.04
N VAL A 43 1.06 -5.61 0.85
CA VAL A 43 1.21 -6.12 2.22
C VAL A 43 1.62 -7.59 2.22
N LEU A 44 0.94 -8.43 1.45
CA LEU A 44 1.23 -9.87 1.38
C LEU A 44 2.61 -10.14 0.76
N CYS A 45 2.97 -9.43 -0.30
CA CYS A 45 4.28 -9.59 -0.94
C CYS A 45 5.41 -9.15 -0.01
N PHE A 46 5.27 -7.99 0.65
CA PHE A 46 6.28 -7.51 1.58
C PHE A 46 6.45 -8.47 2.77
N ALA A 47 5.35 -8.87 3.41
CA ALA A 47 5.40 -9.80 4.54
C ALA A 47 6.01 -11.15 4.15
N GLY A 48 5.59 -11.71 3.01
CA GLY A 48 6.14 -12.96 2.50
C GLY A 48 7.62 -12.84 2.16
N ALA A 49 8.03 -11.77 1.46
CA ALA A 49 9.42 -11.54 1.08
C ALA A 49 10.30 -11.42 2.32
N TYR A 50 9.90 -10.60 3.30
CA TYR A 50 10.62 -10.40 4.55
C TYR A 50 10.78 -11.70 5.34
N LEU A 51 9.71 -12.50 5.47
CA LEU A 51 9.76 -13.80 6.18
C LEU A 51 10.63 -14.85 5.45
N SER A 52 10.76 -14.74 4.13
CA SER A 52 11.58 -15.64 3.32
C SER A 52 13.05 -15.21 3.15
N ALA A 53 13.42 -14.00 3.61
CA ALA A 53 14.71 -13.37 3.27
C ALA A 53 15.93 -14.17 3.75
N GLU A 54 15.86 -14.75 4.95
CA GLU A 54 16.99 -15.47 5.59
C GLU A 54 17.18 -16.90 5.09
N SER A 55 16.36 -17.40 4.16
CA SER A 55 16.36 -18.81 3.79
C SER A 55 16.67 -19.03 2.32
N GLU A 56 17.78 -19.72 2.07
CA GLU A 56 18.19 -20.12 0.72
C GLU A 56 17.13 -20.99 0.03
N ARG A 57 16.43 -21.85 0.79
CA ARG A 57 15.30 -22.67 0.29
C ARG A 57 14.15 -21.80 -0.22
N TRP A 58 13.90 -20.66 0.42
CA TRP A 58 12.82 -19.74 0.06
C TRP A 58 13.29 -18.58 -0.81
N ARG A 59 14.55 -18.59 -1.30
CA ARG A 59 15.11 -17.51 -2.11
C ARG A 59 14.30 -17.23 -3.36
N LEU A 60 13.82 -18.27 -4.05
CA LEU A 60 12.95 -18.09 -5.22
C LEU A 60 11.65 -17.35 -4.86
N LEU A 61 11.06 -17.66 -3.70
CA LEU A 61 9.87 -16.99 -3.21
C LEU A 61 10.18 -15.53 -2.89
N HIS A 62 11.27 -15.25 -2.15
CA HIS A 62 11.71 -13.91 -1.81
C HIS A 62 11.86 -13.04 -3.08
N VAL A 63 12.62 -13.54 -4.07
CA VAL A 63 12.88 -12.83 -5.33
C VAL A 63 11.60 -12.63 -6.14
N THR A 64 10.73 -13.64 -6.23
CA THR A 64 9.44 -13.55 -6.94
C THR A 64 8.53 -12.50 -6.32
N LEU A 65 8.45 -12.46 -4.98
CA LEU A 65 7.66 -11.46 -4.26
C LEU A 65 8.26 -10.06 -4.44
N GLY A 66 9.59 -9.92 -4.38
CA GLY A 66 10.28 -8.65 -4.65
C GLY A 66 9.99 -8.09 -6.05
N TYR A 67 10.07 -8.91 -7.10
CA TYR A 67 9.72 -8.48 -8.45
C TYR A 67 8.22 -8.16 -8.60
N THR A 68 7.35 -8.90 -7.89
CA THR A 68 5.91 -8.59 -7.86
C THR A 68 5.67 -7.22 -7.23
N MET A 69 6.39 -6.89 -6.15
CA MET A 69 6.36 -5.56 -5.52
C MET A 69 6.81 -4.46 -6.49
N ALA A 70 7.88 -4.69 -7.25
CA ALA A 70 8.36 -3.74 -8.26
C ALA A 70 7.27 -3.44 -9.31
N GLY A 71 6.62 -4.50 -9.84
CA GLY A 71 5.52 -4.35 -10.80
C GLY A 71 4.30 -3.61 -10.20
N LEU A 72 3.97 -3.89 -8.94
CA LEU A 72 2.90 -3.19 -8.22
C LEU A 72 3.20 -1.70 -8.04
N VAL A 73 4.46 -1.33 -7.75
CA VAL A 73 4.88 0.09 -7.67
C VAL A 73 4.69 0.77 -9.02
N VAL A 74 5.14 0.16 -10.12
CA VAL A 74 4.94 0.70 -11.48
C VAL A 74 3.45 0.91 -11.76
N PHE A 75 2.62 -0.09 -11.49
CA PHE A 75 1.17 0.03 -11.61
C PHE A 75 0.64 1.22 -10.78
N ARG A 76 1.07 1.35 -9.53
CA ARG A 76 0.59 2.39 -8.63
C ARG A 76 1.00 3.79 -9.07
N LEU A 77 2.18 3.94 -9.67
CA LEU A 77 2.63 5.20 -10.26
C LEU A 77 1.74 5.58 -11.44
N LEU A 78 1.49 4.66 -12.37
CA LEU A 78 0.60 4.88 -13.51
C LEU A 78 -0.85 5.18 -13.08
N TRP A 79 -1.38 4.40 -12.15
CA TRP A 79 -2.74 4.58 -11.61
C TRP A 79 -2.86 5.88 -10.81
N GLY A 80 -1.78 6.34 -10.17
CA GLY A 80 -1.73 7.62 -9.49
C GLY A 80 -1.74 8.84 -10.41
N LEU A 81 -1.58 8.65 -11.72
CA LEU A 81 -1.70 9.70 -12.73
C LEU A 81 -3.07 9.65 -13.42
N ILE A 82 -3.50 8.47 -13.86
CA ILE A 82 -4.67 8.31 -14.74
C ILE A 82 -5.94 7.87 -13.98
N GLY A 83 -5.78 7.31 -12.78
CA GLY A 83 -6.83 6.63 -12.01
C GLY A 83 -7.97 7.53 -11.50
N THR A 84 -8.76 6.98 -10.58
CA THR A 84 -9.93 7.67 -10.01
C THR A 84 -9.54 8.87 -9.14
N ARG A 85 -10.51 9.77 -8.87
CA ARG A 85 -10.31 11.00 -8.06
C ARG A 85 -9.37 10.79 -6.88
N HIS A 86 -9.70 9.85 -6.00
CA HIS A 86 -8.97 9.60 -4.75
C HIS A 86 -7.72 8.73 -4.90
N ALA A 87 -7.48 8.17 -6.09
CA ALA A 87 -6.26 7.42 -6.38
C ALA A 87 -5.11 8.33 -6.85
N ARG A 88 -5.44 9.50 -7.41
CA ARG A 88 -4.47 10.42 -8.02
C ARG A 88 -3.58 11.08 -6.98
N PHE A 89 -2.28 11.15 -7.24
CA PHE A 89 -1.33 11.82 -6.33
C PHE A 89 -1.70 13.29 -6.11
N ALA A 90 -2.23 13.97 -7.12
CA ALA A 90 -2.67 15.36 -7.00
C ALA A 90 -3.80 15.58 -5.97
N ASP A 91 -4.59 14.54 -5.65
CA ASP A 91 -5.71 14.65 -4.70
C ASP A 91 -5.23 14.63 -3.24
N PHE A 92 -4.10 13.98 -2.95
CA PHE A 92 -3.62 13.79 -1.57
C PHE A 92 -2.19 14.30 -1.30
N VAL A 93 -1.32 14.39 -2.32
CA VAL A 93 0.03 14.94 -2.21
C VAL A 93 -0.03 16.44 -2.52
N ARG A 94 -0.22 17.26 -1.49
CA ARG A 94 0.01 18.71 -1.58
C ARG A 94 1.52 18.98 -1.50
N GLY A 95 1.97 20.06 -2.16
CA GLY A 95 3.39 20.40 -2.27
C GLY A 95 4.12 20.43 -0.91
N PRO A 96 5.46 20.29 -0.90
CA PRO A 96 6.27 20.00 0.29
C PRO A 96 6.05 20.97 1.47
N ARG A 97 5.71 22.24 1.19
CA ARG A 97 5.37 23.25 2.22
C ARG A 97 4.11 22.91 3.04
N ALA A 98 3.10 22.29 2.42
CA ALA A 98 1.87 21.90 3.11
C ALA A 98 2.10 20.71 4.05
N VAL A 99 2.97 19.78 3.66
CA VAL A 99 3.39 18.63 4.48
C VAL A 99 4.20 19.09 5.69
N ALA A 100 5.21 19.96 5.48
CA ALA A 100 6.02 20.49 6.57
C ALA A 100 5.20 21.29 7.60
N ARG A 101 4.25 22.12 7.13
CA ARG A 101 3.35 22.88 8.01
C ARG A 101 2.47 21.95 8.85
N TYR A 102 1.99 20.86 8.28
CA TYR A 102 1.17 19.89 9.01
C TYR A 102 1.98 19.09 10.03
N VAL A 103 3.17 18.59 9.67
CA VAL A 103 4.05 17.88 10.61
C VAL A 103 4.38 18.81 11.79
N GLY A 104 4.70 20.08 11.51
CA GLY A 104 4.89 21.07 12.55
C GLY A 104 3.66 21.30 13.44
N ALA A 105 2.45 21.35 12.87
CA ALA A 105 1.21 21.50 13.64
C ALA A 105 0.90 20.25 14.50
N MET A 106 1.17 19.05 13.99
CA MET A 106 0.99 17.79 14.72
C MET A 106 1.96 17.68 15.90
N LEU A 107 3.23 18.06 15.71
CA LEU A 107 4.22 18.12 16.79
C LEU A 107 3.87 19.15 17.86
N ARG A 108 3.09 20.18 17.51
CA ARG A 108 2.59 21.22 18.42
C ARG A 108 1.25 20.87 19.07
N GLY A 109 0.63 19.74 18.74
CA GLY A 109 -0.65 19.31 19.33
C GLY A 109 -1.87 20.10 18.88
N GLU A 110 -1.77 20.88 17.80
CA GLU A 110 -2.86 21.73 17.29
C GLU A 110 -3.94 20.88 16.58
N PRO A 111 -5.23 20.96 16.98
CA PRO A 111 -6.32 20.17 16.42
C PRO A 111 -6.85 20.80 15.12
N GLU A 112 -6.17 20.59 14.01
CA GLU A 112 -6.69 20.98 12.69
C GLU A 112 -7.61 19.89 12.13
N THR A 113 -8.91 20.20 12.11
CA THR A 113 -10.01 19.37 11.59
C THR A 113 -10.05 19.35 10.06
N THR A 114 -8.99 18.87 9.40
CA THR A 114 -9.08 18.65 7.95
C THR A 114 -9.83 17.35 7.66
N VAL A 115 -11.16 17.44 7.55
CA VAL A 115 -12.02 16.36 7.07
C VAL A 115 -11.61 16.02 5.63
N GLY A 116 -10.96 14.87 5.44
CA GLY A 116 -10.72 14.26 4.12
C GLY A 116 -9.26 14.09 3.70
N HIS A 117 -8.30 14.78 4.32
CA HIS A 117 -6.90 14.75 3.89
C HIS A 117 -6.00 14.46 5.09
N ASN A 118 -5.42 13.26 5.14
CA ASN A 118 -4.44 12.90 6.15
C ASN A 118 -3.03 13.06 5.53
N PRO A 119 -2.38 14.22 5.66
CA PRO A 119 -1.04 14.44 5.11
C PRO A 119 0.02 13.54 5.75
N VAL A 120 -0.18 13.01 6.96
CA VAL A 120 0.66 11.91 7.48
C VAL A 120 0.47 10.65 6.63
N GLY A 121 -0.77 10.33 6.28
CA GLY A 121 -1.09 9.24 5.37
C GLY A 121 -0.46 9.43 3.99
N ALA A 122 -0.49 10.65 3.45
CA ALA A 122 0.16 10.99 2.19
C ALA A 122 1.68 10.80 2.26
N LEU A 123 2.31 11.25 3.34
CA LEU A 123 3.74 11.06 3.57
C LEU A 123 4.11 9.57 3.68
N ALA A 124 3.31 8.79 4.41
CA ALA A 124 3.50 7.35 4.53
C ALA A 124 3.40 6.65 3.17
N ILE A 125 2.44 7.03 2.31
CA ILE A 125 2.33 6.47 0.95
C ILE A 125 3.58 6.77 0.13
N VAL A 126 4.06 8.02 0.13
CA VAL A 126 5.25 8.42 -0.64
C VAL A 126 6.49 7.71 -0.12
N ALA A 127 6.69 7.68 1.21
CA ALA A 127 7.81 7.01 1.84
C ALA A 127 7.82 5.50 1.54
N LEU A 128 6.68 4.82 1.69
CA LEU A 128 6.57 3.38 1.42
C LEU A 128 6.76 3.06 -0.07
N LEU A 129 6.24 3.88 -0.99
CA LEU A 129 6.49 3.70 -2.42
C LEU A 129 7.96 3.91 -2.79
N GLY A 130 8.59 4.96 -2.26
CA GLY A 130 10.00 5.25 -2.47
C GLY A 130 10.91 4.14 -1.92
N LEU A 131 10.66 3.70 -0.68
CA LEU A 131 11.40 2.60 -0.07
C LEU A 131 11.19 1.28 -0.82
N THR A 132 9.97 0.98 -1.25
CA THR A 132 9.72 -0.21 -2.09
C THR A 132 10.51 -0.15 -3.39
N ALA A 133 10.60 1.02 -4.04
CA ALA A 133 11.40 1.18 -5.25
C ALA A 133 12.90 1.00 -4.98
N ILE A 134 13.41 1.57 -3.88
CA ILE A 134 14.82 1.41 -3.47
C ILE A 134 15.13 -0.07 -3.22
N VAL A 135 14.31 -0.76 -2.41
CA VAL A 135 14.47 -2.20 -2.11
C VAL A 135 14.41 -3.05 -3.38
N ALA A 136 13.48 -2.75 -4.29
CA ALA A 136 13.37 -3.47 -5.55
C ALA A 136 14.58 -3.27 -6.47
N ILE A 137 15.09 -2.03 -6.57
CA ILE A 137 16.25 -1.69 -7.41
C ILE A 137 17.52 -2.31 -6.81
N SER A 138 17.75 -2.16 -5.51
CA SER A 138 18.92 -2.77 -4.84
C SER A 138 18.86 -4.29 -4.86
N GLY A 139 17.66 -4.88 -4.71
CA GLY A 139 17.47 -6.33 -4.80
C GLY A 139 17.73 -6.87 -6.21
N TRP A 140 17.27 -6.16 -7.24
CA TRP A 140 17.58 -6.50 -8.64
C TRP A 140 19.08 -6.37 -8.92
N ALA A 141 19.72 -5.31 -8.43
CA ALA A 141 21.16 -5.08 -8.60
C ALA A 141 21.97 -6.22 -7.95
N ASN A 142 21.64 -6.56 -6.70
CA ASN A 142 22.25 -7.68 -5.98
C ASN A 142 22.04 -9.02 -6.69
N TYR A 143 20.81 -9.30 -7.13
CA TYR A 143 20.48 -10.55 -7.83
C TYR A 143 21.16 -10.68 -9.20
N SER A 144 21.43 -9.56 -9.85
CA SER A 144 22.07 -9.51 -11.18
C SER A 144 23.60 -9.38 -11.11
N ASP A 145 24.17 -9.44 -9.90
CA ASP A 145 25.60 -9.20 -9.62
C ASP A 145 26.09 -7.82 -10.16
N VAL A 146 25.21 -6.83 -10.09
CA VAL A 146 25.46 -5.45 -10.50
C VAL A 146 25.67 -4.61 -9.24
N GLY A 147 26.81 -3.94 -9.15
CA GLY A 147 27.10 -3.00 -8.05
C GLY A 147 28.03 -3.56 -6.97
N GLY A 148 28.26 -4.87 -6.90
CA GLY A 148 29.19 -5.49 -5.96
C GLY A 148 28.64 -5.59 -4.54
N HIS A 149 29.50 -5.97 -3.58
CA HIS A 149 29.10 -6.43 -2.24
C HIS A 149 28.24 -5.44 -1.42
N TRP A 150 28.30 -4.13 -1.69
CA TRP A 150 27.51 -3.15 -0.93
C TRP A 150 26.01 -3.17 -1.27
N THR A 151 25.60 -3.76 -2.40
CA THR A 151 24.18 -3.79 -2.77
C THR A 151 23.32 -4.61 -1.81
N GLU A 152 23.91 -5.62 -1.19
CA GLU A 152 23.29 -6.42 -0.14
C GLU A 152 23.00 -5.57 1.10
N ASP A 153 24.01 -4.89 1.64
CA ASP A 153 23.87 -4.00 2.81
C ASP A 153 22.81 -2.92 2.58
N TRP A 154 22.76 -2.34 1.37
CA TRP A 154 21.76 -1.34 1.01
C TRP A 154 20.36 -1.94 0.88
N HIS A 155 20.24 -3.16 0.36
CA HIS A 155 18.97 -3.86 0.29
C HIS A 155 18.43 -4.17 1.68
N GLU A 156 19.26 -4.74 2.55
CA GLU A 156 18.90 -5.07 3.93
C GLU A 156 18.54 -3.80 4.72
N GLY A 157 19.37 -2.76 4.65
CA GLY A 157 19.14 -1.48 5.32
C GLY A 157 17.84 -0.82 4.86
N ALA A 158 17.57 -0.81 3.55
CA ALA A 158 16.33 -0.27 3.01
C ALA A 158 15.09 -1.10 3.39
N ALA A 159 15.21 -2.43 3.44
CA ALA A 159 14.13 -3.32 3.86
C ALA A 159 13.78 -3.13 5.35
N ASN A 160 14.79 -2.98 6.21
CA ASN A 160 14.62 -2.68 7.63
C ASN A 160 14.01 -1.29 7.86
N ALA A 161 14.46 -0.28 7.11
CA ALA A 161 13.84 1.05 7.13
C ALA A 161 12.37 0.99 6.67
N MET A 162 12.07 0.21 5.64
CA MET A 162 10.70 -0.03 5.18
C MET A 162 9.84 -0.69 6.27
N LEU A 163 10.36 -1.71 6.97
CA LEU A 163 9.66 -2.36 8.07
C LEU A 163 9.32 -1.36 9.19
N ALA A 164 10.26 -0.50 9.57
CA ALA A 164 10.03 0.53 10.57
C ALA A 164 8.92 1.50 10.15
N VAL A 165 8.94 1.96 8.89
CA VAL A 165 7.89 2.85 8.35
C VAL A 165 6.54 2.14 8.27
N VAL A 166 6.51 0.83 7.93
CA VAL A 166 5.29 0.01 7.99
C VAL A 166 4.74 -0.04 9.42
N GLY A 167 5.59 -0.25 10.43
CA GLY A 167 5.19 -0.22 11.84
C GLY A 167 4.55 1.11 12.24
N VAL A 168 5.19 2.23 11.90
CA VAL A 168 4.65 3.58 12.13
C VAL A 168 3.34 3.79 11.39
N HIS A 169 3.23 3.33 10.14
CA HIS A 169 2.01 3.41 9.35
C HIS A 169 0.84 2.67 10.02
N VAL A 170 1.07 1.41 10.44
CA VAL A 170 0.05 0.59 11.12
C VAL A 170 -0.36 1.24 12.43
N ALA A 171 0.58 1.69 13.25
CA ALA A 171 0.29 2.41 14.49
C ALA A 171 -0.55 3.68 14.23
N GLY A 172 -0.22 4.45 13.18
CA GLY A 172 -0.98 5.61 12.75
C GLY A 172 -2.41 5.26 12.32
N VAL A 173 -2.60 4.16 11.60
CA VAL A 173 -3.93 3.66 11.20
C VAL A 173 -4.74 3.24 12.43
N LEU A 174 -4.14 2.55 13.39
CA LEU A 174 -4.82 2.16 14.63
C LEU A 174 -5.21 3.39 15.46
N LEU A 175 -4.30 4.35 15.66
CA LEU A 175 -4.59 5.59 16.39
C LEU A 175 -5.71 6.40 15.70
N ALA A 176 -5.65 6.53 14.37
CA ALA A 176 -6.69 7.20 13.61
C ALA A 176 -8.03 6.45 13.69
N SER A 177 -8.00 5.11 13.67
CA SER A 177 -9.20 4.29 13.82
C SER A 177 -9.87 4.48 15.18
N LEU A 178 -9.08 4.58 16.25
CA LEU A 178 -9.55 4.84 17.60
C LEU A 178 -10.10 6.27 17.74
N ARG A 179 -9.35 7.28 17.28
CA ARG A 179 -9.75 8.69 17.35
C ARG A 179 -11.01 8.99 16.55
N GLN A 180 -11.14 8.38 15.35
CA GLN A 180 -12.29 8.60 14.47
C GLN A 180 -13.46 7.66 14.78
N ARG A 181 -13.29 6.69 15.70
CA ARG A 181 -14.25 5.61 16.01
C ARG A 181 -14.79 4.92 14.74
N GLU A 182 -13.92 4.79 13.73
CA GLU A 182 -14.20 4.16 12.45
C GLU A 182 -13.12 3.12 12.18
N ASN A 183 -13.49 1.89 11.81
CA ASN A 183 -12.52 0.83 11.49
C ASN A 183 -11.92 1.08 10.09
N LEU A 184 -10.73 1.68 10.06
CA LEU A 184 -10.04 2.04 8.81
C LEU A 184 -9.54 0.81 8.04
N VAL A 185 -9.19 -0.28 8.73
CA VAL A 185 -8.80 -1.54 8.09
C VAL A 185 -9.99 -2.14 7.35
N ALA A 186 -11.16 -2.20 8.00
CA ALA A 186 -12.40 -2.63 7.37
C ALA A 186 -12.85 -1.68 6.25
N ALA A 187 -12.59 -0.38 6.39
CA ALA A 187 -12.85 0.60 5.33
C ALA A 187 -11.96 0.34 4.10
N MET A 188 -10.72 -0.12 4.28
CA MET A 188 -9.84 -0.51 3.19
C MET A 188 -10.23 -1.84 2.53
N VAL A 189 -10.83 -2.77 3.29
CA VAL A 189 -11.42 -3.99 2.73
C VAL A 189 -12.75 -3.73 2.02
N THR A 190 -13.57 -2.79 2.49
CA THR A 190 -14.88 -2.53 1.86
C THR A 190 -14.81 -1.42 0.80
N GLY A 191 -13.76 -0.62 0.81
CA GLY A 191 -13.60 0.60 0.01
C GLY A 191 -14.49 1.76 0.47
N ARG A 192 -15.25 1.60 1.56
CA ARG A 192 -16.29 2.54 1.97
C ARG A 192 -15.90 3.30 3.23
N LYS A 193 -16.15 4.61 3.24
CA LYS A 193 -15.95 5.49 4.39
C LYS A 193 -17.18 6.37 4.58
N ARG A 194 -17.43 6.86 5.80
CA ARG A 194 -18.51 7.84 6.05
C ARG A 194 -18.11 9.21 5.49
N GLY A 195 -18.91 9.79 4.60
CA GLY A 195 -18.60 11.08 3.97
C GLY A 195 -19.81 11.70 3.26
N PRO A 196 -19.70 12.94 2.78
CA PRO A 196 -20.75 13.59 2.01
C PRO A 196 -21.02 12.81 0.71
N ALA A 197 -22.30 12.57 0.39
CA ALA A 197 -22.72 11.75 -0.76
C ALA A 197 -22.06 12.17 -2.11
N GLY A 198 -21.82 13.47 -2.31
CA GLY A 198 -21.18 14.01 -3.51
C GLY A 198 -19.70 13.67 -3.72
N GLN A 199 -19.06 12.95 -2.78
CA GLN A 199 -17.66 12.51 -2.90
C GLN A 199 -17.51 11.02 -3.29
N ALA A 200 -18.60 10.29 -3.52
CA ALA A 200 -18.54 8.88 -3.90
C ALA A 200 -17.96 8.66 -5.32
N ILE A 201 -17.09 7.67 -5.47
CA ILE A 201 -16.64 7.19 -6.79
C ILE A 201 -17.75 6.32 -7.42
N THR A 202 -18.11 6.60 -8.67
CA THR A 202 -19.15 5.87 -9.41
C THR A 202 -18.66 4.57 -10.06
N ARG A 203 -17.40 4.54 -10.51
CA ARG A 203 -16.83 3.41 -11.29
C ARG A 203 -15.87 2.56 -10.45
N ARG A 204 -16.17 1.27 -10.30
CA ARG A 204 -15.38 0.33 -9.47
C ARG A 204 -14.15 -0.29 -10.16
N TRP A 205 -13.94 -0.04 -11.47
CA TRP A 205 -12.81 -0.55 -12.28
C TRP A 205 -12.46 -2.03 -12.05
N ARG A 206 -13.49 -2.90 -12.06
CA ARG A 206 -13.35 -4.34 -11.77
C ARG A 206 -12.46 -5.09 -12.75
N SER A 207 -12.49 -4.74 -14.03
CA SER A 207 -11.66 -5.35 -15.07
C SER A 207 -10.17 -5.11 -14.83
N VAL A 208 -9.78 -3.90 -14.42
CA VAL A 208 -8.38 -3.58 -14.09
C VAL A 208 -7.92 -4.37 -12.87
N ALA A 209 -8.74 -4.44 -11.83
CA ALA A 209 -8.42 -5.24 -10.65
C ALA A 209 -8.27 -6.74 -10.97
N LEU A 210 -9.15 -7.28 -11.82
CA LEU A 210 -9.06 -8.66 -12.28
C LEU A 210 -7.78 -8.89 -13.11
N LEU A 211 -7.48 -7.99 -14.05
CA LEU A 211 -6.27 -8.06 -14.87
C LEU A 211 -5.01 -8.08 -14.00
N MET A 212 -4.95 -7.24 -12.96
CA MET A 212 -3.82 -7.23 -12.02
C MET A 212 -3.66 -8.58 -11.31
N ILE A 213 -4.75 -9.15 -10.79
CA ILE A 213 -4.70 -10.45 -10.09
C ILE A 213 -4.23 -11.54 -11.05
N VAL A 214 -4.77 -11.58 -12.27
CA VAL A 214 -4.37 -12.56 -13.29
C VAL A 214 -2.89 -12.38 -13.65
N ALA A 215 -2.42 -11.14 -13.82
CA ALA A 215 -1.01 -10.87 -14.11
C ALA A 215 -0.08 -11.33 -12.98
N MET A 216 -0.45 -11.09 -11.72
CA MET A 216 0.33 -11.54 -10.55
C MET A 216 0.38 -13.06 -10.45
N LEU A 217 -0.77 -13.73 -10.59
CA LEU A 217 -0.85 -15.19 -10.53
C LEU A 217 -0.10 -15.83 -11.72
N GLY A 218 -0.23 -15.25 -12.91
CA GLY A 218 0.48 -15.69 -14.10
C GLY A 218 2.00 -15.53 -13.97
N PHE A 219 2.46 -14.40 -13.42
CA PHE A 219 3.89 -14.18 -13.15
C PHE A 219 4.43 -15.16 -12.11
N GLY A 220 3.73 -15.33 -10.98
CA GLY A 220 4.13 -16.31 -9.96
C GLY A 220 4.17 -17.74 -10.50
N TRP A 221 3.20 -18.13 -11.32
CA TRP A 221 3.19 -19.44 -11.98
C TRP A 221 4.35 -19.60 -12.97
N LEU A 222 4.67 -18.57 -13.75
CA LEU A 222 5.81 -18.59 -14.67
C LEU A 222 7.13 -18.75 -13.91
N GLN A 223 7.31 -18.03 -12.80
CA GLN A 223 8.50 -18.15 -11.95
C GLN A 223 8.62 -19.53 -11.34
N TRP A 224 7.52 -20.10 -10.85
CA TRP A 224 7.50 -21.47 -10.33
C TRP A 224 7.86 -22.51 -11.40
N ARG A 225 7.36 -22.33 -12.63
CA ARG A 225 7.68 -23.21 -13.77
C ARG A 225 9.13 -23.09 -14.23
N SER A 226 9.72 -21.92 -14.04
CA SER A 226 11.11 -21.63 -14.41
C SER A 226 12.09 -22.01 -13.30
N ALA A 227 11.58 -22.41 -12.14
CA ALA A 227 12.40 -22.96 -11.06
C ALA A 227 13.13 -24.21 -11.56
N PRO A 228 14.47 -24.29 -11.41
CA PRO A 228 15.19 -25.53 -11.66
C PRO A 228 14.53 -26.65 -10.85
N ALA A 229 14.30 -27.81 -11.46
CA ALA A 229 13.73 -28.97 -10.80
C ALA A 229 14.73 -29.56 -9.78
N SER A 230 15.01 -28.86 -8.68
CA SER A 230 15.73 -29.43 -7.55
C SER A 230 14.76 -30.27 -6.73
N GLY A 231 14.55 -31.52 -7.17
CA GLY A 231 13.67 -32.47 -6.47
C GLY A 231 13.52 -33.85 -7.10
N GLY A 232 14.19 -34.15 -8.21
CA GLY A 232 14.33 -35.53 -8.68
C GLY A 232 15.41 -36.24 -7.87
N PHE A 233 15.02 -37.21 -7.05
CA PHE A 233 15.92 -38.17 -6.42
C PHE A 233 16.78 -38.81 -7.52
N ALA A 234 18.01 -38.35 -7.72
CA ALA A 234 18.99 -39.12 -8.45
C ALA A 234 19.23 -40.37 -7.59
N PRO A 235 18.93 -41.60 -8.07
CA PRO A 235 19.30 -42.78 -7.31
C PRO A 235 20.81 -42.70 -7.09
N ALA A 236 21.22 -42.72 -5.83
CA ALA A 236 22.62 -42.82 -5.46
C ALA A 236 23.21 -43.97 -6.27
N ALA A 237 24.13 -43.64 -7.18
CA ALA A 237 24.93 -44.64 -7.84
C ALA A 237 25.76 -45.30 -6.74
N SER A 238 25.27 -46.41 -6.22
CA SER A 238 26.02 -47.34 -5.39
C SER A 238 27.11 -47.97 -6.26
N GLY A 239 28.21 -47.24 -6.41
CA GLY A 239 29.49 -47.76 -6.87
C GLY A 239 30.35 -48.09 -5.67
N ALA A 240 29.97 -49.13 -4.93
CA ALA A 240 30.92 -49.84 -4.08
C ALA A 240 31.76 -50.75 -4.98
N GLU A 241 33.08 -50.75 -4.74
CA GLU A 241 34.19 -51.56 -5.29
C GLU A 241 35.25 -50.64 -5.94
N ARG A 242 36.51 -50.55 -5.48
CA ARG A 242 37.35 -51.47 -4.70
C ARG A 242 38.47 -50.73 -3.97
N GLN A 243 38.86 -51.35 -2.87
CA GLN A 243 40.10 -51.19 -2.11
C GLN A 243 41.36 -51.11 -3.01
N GLY A 244 42.32 -50.32 -2.56
CA GLY A 244 43.71 -50.35 -3.02
C GLY A 244 44.54 -49.35 -2.22
N GLY A 245 44.84 -49.71 -0.97
CA GLY A 245 45.82 -48.99 -0.17
C GLY A 245 47.23 -49.19 -0.71
N HIS A 246 48.06 -48.15 -0.64
CA HIS A 246 49.50 -48.29 -0.52
C HIS A 246 50.05 -47.05 0.16
N ASP A 247 50.34 -47.20 1.44
CA ASP A 247 51.35 -46.43 2.15
C ASP A 247 52.71 -46.77 1.50
N GLY A 248 53.54 -45.76 1.28
CA GLY A 248 54.89 -45.90 0.73
C GLY A 248 55.77 -44.78 1.26
N ASP A 249 56.54 -45.13 2.28
CA ASP A 249 57.60 -44.37 2.92
C ASP A 249 58.77 -44.03 1.98
N ASP A 250 59.57 -43.05 2.42
CA ASP A 250 61.02 -42.85 2.20
C ASP A 250 61.58 -42.69 0.76
N ASP A 251 62.10 -41.48 0.48
CA ASP A 251 63.49 -41.21 0.01
C ASP A 251 63.82 -39.71 0.03
#